data_AF-A0A1S2Q1N6-F1
#
_entry.id   AF-A0A1S2Q1N6-F1
#
_cell.length_a   1.000
_cell.length_b   1.000
_cell.length_c   1.000
_cell.angle_alpha   90.00
_cell.angle_beta   90.00
_cell.angle_gamma   90.00
#
_symmetry.space_group_name_H-M   'P 1'
#
loop_
_entity.id
_entity.type
_entity.pdbx_description
1 polymer ?
#
loop_
_entity_poly.entity_id
_entity_poly.type
_entity_poly.pdbx_seq_one_letter_code
_entity_poly.pdbx_strand_id
1 'polypeptide(L)'
;MSSLRRPAPRPCESCPYRRDVPSGVWAHDEYEKLRRYDAPTVEQPPRLFQCHQAEADSAVARICAGWAGCHDSAHLLALRIGILEGSIDERTYQAAIEYESPVALFASGNEAADHGQAAINDPHEEAERLVAKITRTRQDLQT
;
A
#
# COMPACT_ATOMS: atom_id res chain seq x y z
N MET A 1 -6.00 20.46 5.12
CA MET A 1 -5.38 19.20 4.67
C MET A 1 -6.12 18.74 3.43
N SER A 2 -5.42 18.39 2.35
CA SER A 2 -6.08 17.93 1.12
C SER A 2 -6.61 16.52 1.34
N SER A 3 -7.86 16.26 0.92
CA SER A 3 -8.40 14.90 0.89
C SER A 3 -7.52 14.01 0.01
N LEU A 4 -7.21 12.80 0.49
CA LEU A 4 -6.56 11.80 -0.35
C LEU A 4 -7.47 11.43 -1.52
N ARG A 5 -6.86 11.13 -2.67
CA ARG A 5 -7.59 10.68 -3.85
C ARG A 5 -7.86 9.17 -3.81
N ARG A 6 -8.84 8.74 -4.61
CA ARG A 6 -9.13 7.33 -4.91
C ARG A 6 -7.89 6.51 -5.30
N PRO A 7 -7.92 5.18 -5.06
CA PRO A 7 -6.87 4.28 -5.54
C PRO A 7 -6.52 4.49 -7.02
N ALA A 8 -5.25 4.22 -7.37
CA ALA A 8 -4.87 4.15 -8.78
C ALA A 8 -5.61 2.99 -9.47
N PRO A 9 -5.93 3.08 -10.78
CA PRO A 9 -6.62 1.99 -11.49
C PRO A 9 -5.85 0.66 -11.42
N ARG A 10 -4.53 0.71 -11.29
CA ARG A 10 -3.64 -0.45 -11.15
C ARG A 10 -2.63 -0.19 -10.04
N PRO A 11 -2.30 -1.18 -9.19
CA PRO A 11 -1.18 -1.09 -8.26
C PRO A 11 0.14 -0.88 -9.01
N CYS A 12 1.04 -0.06 -8.45
CA CYS A 12 2.34 0.20 -9.07
C CYS A 12 3.21 -1.07 -9.19
N GLU A 13 4.25 -1.03 -10.02
CA GLU A 13 5.16 -2.16 -10.28
C GLU A 13 5.86 -2.68 -9.03
N SER A 14 6.20 -1.80 -8.09
CA SER A 14 6.84 -2.16 -6.83
C SER A 14 5.85 -2.34 -5.67
N CYS A 15 4.54 -2.46 -5.95
CA CYS A 15 3.55 -2.62 -4.89
C CYS A 15 3.76 -3.95 -4.14
N PRO A 16 3.93 -3.93 -2.80
CA PRO A 16 4.25 -5.15 -2.05
C PRO A 16 3.10 -6.17 -2.03
N TYR A 17 1.87 -5.74 -2.35
CA TYR A 17 0.70 -6.62 -2.40
C TYR A 17 0.58 -7.42 -3.70
N ARG A 18 1.36 -7.11 -4.74
CA ARG A 18 1.28 -7.81 -6.03
C ARG A 18 1.99 -9.17 -5.95
N ARG A 19 1.36 -10.21 -6.48
CA ARG A 19 1.98 -11.56 -6.56
C ARG A 19 3.18 -11.64 -7.51
N ASP A 20 3.28 -10.70 -8.46
CA ASP A 20 4.36 -10.63 -9.44
C ASP A 20 5.46 -9.62 -9.07
N VAL A 21 5.44 -9.07 -7.84
CA VAL A 21 6.57 -8.26 -7.33
C VAL A 21 7.69 -9.19 -6.86
N PRO A 22 8.97 -8.90 -7.14
CA PRO A 22 10.05 -9.66 -6.53
C PRO A 22 10.12 -9.41 -5.01
N SER A 23 10.64 -10.39 -4.27
CA SER A 23 10.93 -10.26 -2.84
C SER A 23 12.11 -9.31 -2.59
N GLY A 24 12.15 -8.64 -1.44
CA GLY A 24 13.26 -7.78 -1.03
C GLY A 24 13.24 -6.36 -1.62
N VAL A 25 12.08 -5.86 -2.08
CA VAL A 25 11.97 -4.50 -2.62
C VAL A 25 11.86 -3.43 -1.52
N TRP A 26 11.21 -3.75 -0.40
CA TRP A 26 11.02 -2.82 0.71
C TRP A 26 11.79 -3.26 1.95
N ALA A 27 12.04 -2.31 2.86
CA ALA A 27 12.64 -2.62 4.15
C ALA A 27 11.70 -3.50 5.01
N HIS A 28 12.27 -4.19 5.99
CA HIS A 28 11.56 -5.17 6.81
C HIS A 28 10.34 -4.54 7.51
N ASP A 29 10.53 -3.36 8.07
CA ASP A 29 9.53 -2.59 8.79
C ASP A 29 8.39 -2.09 7.90
N GLU A 30 8.64 -1.85 6.61
CA GLU A 30 7.58 -1.56 5.64
C GLU A 30 6.66 -2.76 5.42
N TYR A 31 7.20 -3.97 5.35
CA TYR A 31 6.40 -5.20 5.25
C TYR A 31 5.62 -5.47 6.54
N GLU A 32 6.20 -5.21 7.71
CA GLU A 32 5.50 -5.37 8.99
C GLU A 32 4.27 -4.46 9.14
N LYS A 33 4.22 -3.33 8.44
CA LYS A 33 3.02 -2.48 8.42
C LYS A 33 1.83 -3.18 7.76
N LEU A 34 2.06 -4.05 6.77
CA LEU A 34 1.00 -4.70 6.00
C LEU A 34 0.21 -5.67 6.88
N ARG A 35 0.91 -6.46 7.70
CA ARG A 35 0.35 -7.46 8.62
C ARG A 35 -0.68 -6.85 9.57
N ARG A 36 -0.47 -5.60 10.00
CA ARG A 36 -1.33 -4.92 10.97
C ARG A 36 -2.74 -4.67 10.48
N TYR A 37 -2.97 -4.68 9.17
CA TYR A 37 -4.30 -4.49 8.60
C TYR A 37 -5.10 -5.80 8.50
N ASP A 38 -4.46 -6.96 8.66
CA ASP A 38 -5.14 -8.26 8.78
C ASP A 38 -5.69 -8.51 10.19
N ALA A 39 -5.29 -7.70 11.17
CA ALA A 39 -5.73 -7.86 12.56
C ALA A 39 -7.24 -7.61 12.71
N PRO A 40 -7.87 -8.09 13.81
CA PRO A 40 -9.24 -7.69 14.15
C PRO A 40 -9.40 -6.17 14.14
N THR A 41 -10.56 -5.66 13.71
CA THR A 41 -10.77 -4.20 13.50
C THR A 41 -10.35 -3.32 14.68
N VAL A 42 -10.49 -3.78 15.92
CA VAL A 42 -10.11 -3.03 17.13
C VAL A 42 -8.59 -2.92 17.36
N GLU A 43 -7.80 -3.78 16.72
CA GLU A 43 -6.34 -3.82 16.76
C GLU A 43 -5.69 -3.21 15.51
N GLN A 44 -6.49 -2.98 14.46
CA GLN A 44 -6.00 -2.37 13.22
C GLN A 44 -5.51 -0.93 13.46
N PRO A 45 -4.51 -0.47 12.70
CA PRO A 45 -4.10 0.93 12.74
C PRO A 45 -5.18 1.82 12.12
N PRO A 46 -5.49 2.98 12.70
CA PRO A 46 -6.53 3.89 12.19
C PRO A 46 -6.06 4.76 11.01
N ARG A 47 -4.84 4.53 10.49
CA ARG A 47 -4.24 5.37 9.44
C ARG A 47 -4.47 4.77 8.06
N LEU A 48 -4.83 5.61 7.09
CA LEU A 48 -4.93 5.24 5.68
C LEU A 48 -3.56 4.84 5.12
N PHE A 49 -3.55 3.84 4.24
CA PHE A 49 -2.34 3.41 3.55
C PHE A 49 -2.20 4.14 2.20
N GLN A 50 -1.21 5.02 2.10
CA GLN A 50 -1.00 5.84 0.91
C GLN A 50 -0.11 5.15 -0.13
N CYS A 51 -0.30 5.49 -1.40
CA CYS A 51 0.58 5.04 -2.47
C CYS A 51 1.93 5.76 -2.40
N HIS A 52 3.04 5.02 -2.37
CA HIS A 52 4.39 5.59 -2.30
C HIS A 52 4.82 6.34 -3.57
N GLN A 53 4.07 6.29 -4.67
CA GLN A 53 4.45 6.98 -5.92
C GLN A 53 4.25 8.50 -5.84
N ALA A 54 3.62 8.98 -4.78
CA ALA A 54 3.44 10.40 -4.49
C ALA A 54 3.97 10.70 -3.08
N GLU A 55 4.49 11.90 -2.88
CA GLU A 55 4.76 12.42 -1.53
C GLU A 55 3.45 12.52 -0.75
N ALA A 56 3.53 12.27 0.57
CA ALA A 56 2.37 12.12 1.43
C ALA A 56 1.44 13.35 1.46
N ASP A 57 2.02 14.55 1.39
CA ASP A 57 1.28 15.81 1.43
C ASP A 57 1.01 16.40 0.04
N SER A 58 1.38 15.68 -1.02
CA SER A 58 1.18 16.18 -2.38
C SER A 58 -0.30 16.20 -2.75
N ALA A 59 -0.70 17.15 -3.60
CA ALA A 59 -2.07 17.23 -4.10
C ALA A 59 -2.52 15.99 -4.89
N VAL A 60 -1.57 15.13 -5.31
CA VAL A 60 -1.81 13.89 -6.08
C VAL A 60 -1.72 12.62 -5.24
N ALA A 61 -1.48 12.75 -3.92
CA ALA A 61 -1.49 11.67 -2.95
C ALA A 61 -2.84 10.93 -2.98
N ARG A 62 -2.77 9.61 -2.81
CA ARG A 62 -3.90 8.72 -3.01
C ARG A 62 -3.80 7.47 -2.16
N ILE A 63 -4.92 6.81 -1.95
CA ILE A 63 -4.97 5.48 -1.36
C ILE A 63 -4.16 4.49 -2.19
N CYS A 64 -3.43 3.60 -1.52
CA CYS A 64 -2.72 2.51 -2.17
C CYS A 64 -3.70 1.48 -2.76
N ALA A 65 -3.60 1.24 -4.07
CA ALA A 65 -4.45 0.28 -4.77
C ALA A 65 -4.23 -1.17 -4.33
N GLY A 66 -2.98 -1.57 -4.08
CA GLY A 66 -2.71 -2.91 -3.57
C GLY A 66 -3.29 -3.14 -2.19
N TRP A 67 -3.25 -2.13 -1.31
CA TRP A 67 -3.88 -2.21 0.01
C TRP A 67 -5.40 -2.29 -0.09
N ALA A 68 -6.03 -1.42 -0.89
CA ALA A 68 -7.48 -1.42 -1.07
C ALA A 68 -8.00 -2.74 -1.68
N GLY A 69 -7.22 -3.39 -2.55
CA GLY A 69 -7.64 -4.64 -3.21
C GLY A 69 -7.23 -5.93 -2.51
N CYS A 70 -6.33 -5.88 -1.52
CA CYS A 70 -5.85 -7.07 -0.82
C CYS A 70 -6.68 -7.37 0.44
N HIS A 71 -7.06 -6.32 1.16
CA HIS A 71 -7.81 -6.45 2.41
C HIS A 71 -9.32 -6.45 2.17
N ASP A 72 -10.07 -7.00 3.11
CA ASP A 72 -11.51 -6.78 3.18
C ASP A 72 -11.80 -5.31 3.53
N SER A 73 -11.87 -4.48 2.50
CA SER A 73 -11.89 -3.03 2.63
C SER A 73 -13.11 -2.51 3.40
N ALA A 74 -14.25 -3.22 3.39
CA ALA A 74 -15.41 -2.84 4.21
C ALA A 74 -15.15 -2.94 5.72
N HIS A 75 -14.16 -3.76 6.11
CA HIS A 75 -13.78 -4.01 7.51
C HIS A 75 -12.52 -3.26 7.96
N LEU A 76 -11.91 -2.46 7.09
CA LEU A 76 -10.75 -1.63 7.42
C LEU A 76 -11.12 -0.45 8.32
N LEU A 77 -10.58 -0.42 9.55
CA LEU A 77 -10.77 0.68 10.48
C LEU A 77 -10.31 2.02 9.88
N ALA A 78 -9.18 2.02 9.18
CA ALA A 78 -8.60 3.21 8.57
C ALA A 78 -9.53 3.92 7.58
N LEU A 79 -10.32 3.18 6.79
CA LEU A 79 -11.29 3.79 5.87
C LEU A 79 -12.45 4.44 6.63
N ARG A 80 -12.94 3.78 7.69
CA ARG A 80 -14.03 4.29 8.55
C ARG A 80 -13.62 5.56 9.31
N ILE A 81 -12.43 5.57 9.89
CA ILE A 81 -11.89 6.77 10.54
C ILE A 81 -11.61 7.85 9.50
N GLY A 82 -11.02 7.48 8.36
CA GLY A 82 -10.64 8.42 7.33
C GLY A 82 -11.81 9.25 6.77
N ILE A 83 -12.98 8.63 6.56
CA ILE A 83 -14.20 9.32 6.12
C ILE A 83 -14.80 10.18 7.24
N LEU A 84 -14.78 9.72 8.49
CA LEU A 84 -15.28 10.47 9.65
C LEU A 84 -14.45 11.73 9.93
N GLU A 85 -13.13 11.63 9.79
CA GLU A 85 -12.20 12.75 9.98
C GLU A 85 -12.10 13.68 8.75
N GLY A 86 -12.74 13.32 7.63
CA GLY A 86 -12.70 14.10 6.38
C GLY A 86 -11.35 14.05 5.67
N SER A 87 -10.49 13.09 5.98
CA SER A 87 -9.22 12.86 5.27
C SER A 87 -9.42 12.21 3.89
N ILE A 88 -10.59 11.60 3.68
CA ILE A 88 -11.12 11.15 2.39
C ILE A 88 -12.58 11.56 2.27
N ASP A 89 -13.05 11.77 1.04
CA ASP A 89 -14.47 12.01 0.74
C ASP A 89 -15.24 10.70 0.49
N GLU A 90 -16.57 10.80 0.42
CA GLU A 90 -17.46 9.65 0.19
C GLU A 90 -17.11 8.92 -1.11
N ARG A 91 -16.77 9.66 -2.16
CA ARG A 91 -16.38 9.09 -3.45
C ARG A 91 -15.10 8.26 -3.35
N THR A 92 -14.12 8.73 -2.58
CA THR A 92 -12.85 8.03 -2.35
C THR A 92 -13.06 6.81 -1.47
N TYR A 93 -13.92 6.91 -0.46
CA TYR A 93 -14.33 5.78 0.37
C TYR A 93 -14.98 4.67 -0.48
N GLN A 94 -15.99 5.00 -1.29
CA GLN A 94 -16.66 4.04 -2.18
C GLN A 94 -15.67 3.38 -3.16
N ALA A 95 -14.84 4.19 -3.81
CA ALA A 95 -13.83 3.69 -4.74
C ALA A 95 -12.76 2.78 -4.09
N ALA A 96 -12.56 2.87 -2.77
CA ALA A 96 -11.64 1.99 -2.05
C ALA A 96 -12.29 0.66 -1.67
N ILE A 97 -13.54 0.67 -1.18
CA ILE A 97 -14.24 -0.55 -0.79
C ILE A 97 -14.69 -1.41 -1.98
N GLU A 98 -14.92 -0.78 -3.14
CA GLU A 98 -15.29 -1.46 -4.39
C GLU A 98 -14.06 -1.78 -5.27
N TYR A 99 -12.84 -1.57 -4.76
CA TYR A 99 -11.65 -1.68 -5.59
C TYR A 99 -11.33 -3.12 -5.96
N GLU A 100 -11.36 -3.42 -7.27
CA GLU A 100 -10.87 -4.67 -7.84
C GLU A 100 -9.56 -4.45 -8.57
N SER A 101 -8.53 -5.19 -8.17
CA SER A 101 -7.21 -5.10 -8.78
C SER A 101 -7.18 -5.79 -10.15
N PRO A 102 -6.69 -5.13 -11.22
CA PRO A 102 -6.49 -5.77 -12.53
C PRO A 102 -5.23 -6.67 -12.57
N VAL A 103 -4.56 -6.84 -11.44
CA VAL A 103 -3.41 -7.73 -11.26
C VAL A 103 -3.63 -8.60 -10.03
N ALA A 104 -3.10 -9.81 -10.08
CA ALA A 104 -3.13 -10.75 -8.98
C ALA A 104 -2.45 -10.14 -7.73
N LEU A 105 -3.22 -9.99 -6.66
CA LEU A 105 -2.72 -9.62 -5.33
C LEU A 105 -2.60 -10.86 -4.44
N PHE A 106 -1.77 -10.78 -3.41
CA PHE A 106 -1.78 -11.73 -2.30
C PHE A 106 -3.12 -11.68 -1.56
N ALA A 107 -3.49 -12.76 -0.87
CA ALA A 107 -4.78 -12.85 -0.20
C ALA A 107 -4.83 -12.10 1.13
N SER A 108 -3.67 -11.69 1.67
CA SER A 108 -3.56 -10.95 2.93
C SER A 108 -2.30 -10.10 3.01
N GLY A 109 -2.26 -9.17 3.97
CA GLY A 109 -1.05 -8.43 4.32
C GLY A 109 0.07 -9.33 4.85
N ASN A 110 -0.28 -10.42 5.52
CA ASN A 110 0.65 -11.45 6.01
C ASN A 110 1.34 -12.17 4.86
N GLU A 111 0.61 -12.66 3.86
CA GLU A 111 1.21 -13.31 2.68
C GLU A 111 2.11 -12.35 1.91
N ALA A 112 1.67 -11.10 1.73
CA ALA A 112 2.46 -10.06 1.08
C ALA A 112 3.78 -9.77 1.83
N ALA A 113 3.72 -9.72 3.16
CA ALA A 113 4.88 -9.51 4.01
C ALA A 113 5.83 -10.73 4.01
N ASP A 114 5.30 -11.95 4.13
CA ASP A 114 6.08 -13.19 4.09
C ASP A 114 6.85 -13.30 2.77
N HIS A 115 6.17 -13.10 1.64
CA HIS A 115 6.80 -13.08 0.33
C HIS A 115 7.87 -11.99 0.24
N GLY A 116 7.52 -10.77 0.65
CA GLY A 116 8.40 -9.61 0.56
C GLY A 116 9.68 -9.73 1.40
N GLN A 117 9.60 -10.39 2.56
CA GLN A 117 10.73 -10.57 3.47
C GLN A 117 11.62 -11.77 3.13
N ALA A 118 11.16 -12.71 2.29
CA ALA A 118 11.87 -13.96 1.99
C ALA A 118 13.31 -13.79 1.47
N ALA A 119 13.55 -12.78 0.62
CA ALA A 119 14.87 -12.49 0.04
C ALA A 119 15.43 -11.12 0.48
N ILE A 120 14.99 -10.59 1.63
CA ILE A 120 15.33 -9.22 2.02
C ILE A 120 16.83 -8.98 2.26
N ASN A 121 17.55 -10.02 2.67
CA ASN A 121 19.01 -9.96 2.89
C ASN A 121 19.83 -10.36 1.66
N ASP A 122 19.18 -10.89 0.62
CA ASP A 122 19.81 -11.35 -0.63
C ASP A 122 18.82 -11.14 -1.80
N PRO A 123 18.50 -9.88 -2.15
CA PRO A 123 17.48 -9.57 -3.15
C PRO A 123 17.97 -9.95 -4.55
N HIS A 124 17.07 -10.50 -5.37
CA HIS A 124 17.37 -10.75 -6.77
C HIS A 124 17.53 -9.45 -7.57
N GLU A 125 18.23 -9.52 -8.71
CA GLU A 125 18.50 -8.36 -9.60
C GLU A 125 17.22 -7.58 -9.96
N GLU A 126 16.09 -8.26 -10.11
CA GLU A 126 14.79 -7.62 -10.35
C GLU A 126 14.35 -6.68 -9.22
N ALA A 127 14.53 -7.10 -7.96
CA ALA A 127 14.23 -6.27 -6.80
C ALA A 127 15.18 -5.07 -6.73
N GLU A 128 16.48 -5.29 -6.93
CA GLU A 128 17.48 -4.22 -6.97
C GLU A 128 17.15 -3.16 -8.03
N ARG A 129 16.71 -3.59 -9.22
CA ARG A 129 16.27 -2.69 -10.29
C ARG A 129 15.05 -1.86 -9.89
N LEU A 130 14.09 -2.45 -9.20
CA LEU A 130 12.91 -1.72 -8.68
C LEU A 130 13.28 -0.74 -7.57
N VAL A 131 14.14 -1.14 -6.64
CA VAL A 131 14.67 -0.25 -5.58
C VAL A 131 15.37 0.95 -6.22
N ALA A 132 16.28 0.71 -7.16
CA ALA A 132 16.97 1.79 -7.86
C ALA A 132 16.01 2.72 -8.62
N LYS A 133 14.91 2.18 -9.18
CA LYS A 133 13.86 2.99 -9.82
C LYS A 133 13.12 3.86 -8.80
N ILE A 134 12.73 3.31 -7.66
CA ILE A 134 12.06 4.06 -6.58
C ILE A 134 12.97 5.19 -6.08
N THR A 135 14.23 4.89 -5.75
CA THR A 135 15.18 5.88 -5.22
C THR A 135 15.43 7.04 -6.19
N ARG A 136 15.36 6.80 -7.51
CA ARG A 136 15.46 7.89 -8.51
C ARG A 136 14.20 8.75 -8.59
N THR A 137 13.02 8.17 -8.39
CA THR A 137 11.73 8.87 -8.51
C THR A 137 11.37 9.63 -7.23
N ARG A 138 11.70 9.07 -6.06
CA ARG A 138 11.41 9.64 -4.75
C ARG A 138 12.67 10.28 -4.17
N GLN A 139 12.97 11.49 -4.63
CA GLN A 139 14.14 12.26 -4.18
C GLN A 139 14.14 12.53 -2.68
N ASP A 140 12.96 12.60 -2.07
CA ASP A 140 12.76 12.76 -0.63
C ASP A 140 13.22 11.54 0.20
N LEU A 141 13.53 10.41 -0.43
CA LEU A 141 14.12 9.24 0.23
C LEU A 141 15.66 9.26 0.20
N GLN A 142 16.29 10.20 -0.52
CA GLN A 142 17.73 10.38 -0.53
C GLN A 142 18.11 11.33 0.62
N THR A 143 18.27 10.78 1.83
CA THR A 143 18.76 11.53 3.00
C THR A 143 20.13 11.02 3.41
#